data_AF-A0A1C5USL5-F1
#
_entry.id   AF-A0A1C5USL5-F1
#
_cell.length_a   1.000
_cell.length_b   1.000
_cell.length_c   1.000
_cell.angle_alpha   90.00
_cell.angle_beta   90.00
_cell.angle_gamma   90.00
#
_symmetry.space_group_name_H-M   'P 1'
#
loop_
_entity.id
_entity.type
_entity.pdbx_description
1 polymer ?
#
loop_
_entity_poly.entity_id
_entity_poly.type
_entity_poly.pdbx_seq_one_letter_code
_entity_poly.pdbx_strand_id
1 'polypeptide(L)'
;MLADGTEEEIPVPGRCDVPAGELLVIRSVLPQDYKENTIAIRSSLENVRIYIGGELRTVYDTENTRPFGKNSASRYVFCETSGEDAGKEARIELQSFTHKYSGVVNTVYCGDKLDIWAYMFHCYFMVTLIACTMLFAGLVVLIISLVLDIVYKTRFDLEYLGWCMILGAVWMLGESKLRQLFVSNASILSNMCFFVVMICPIPILFYIDSVQQGRYRKVYHVAECTTCVNFVLCTALQVLNIADFIFCPTW
;
A
#
# COMPACT_ATOMS: atom_id res chain seq x y z
N MET A 1 -20.11 5.43 15.79
CA MET A 1 -20.12 6.34 16.96
C MET A 1 -18.99 7.33 16.78
N LEU A 2 -19.31 8.61 16.63
CA LEU A 2 -18.34 9.69 16.52
C LEU A 2 -17.74 9.99 17.91
N ALA A 3 -16.66 10.78 17.96
CA ALA A 3 -15.96 11.13 19.21
C ALA A 3 -16.82 11.90 20.22
N ASP A 4 -17.94 12.48 19.78
CA ASP A 4 -18.94 13.15 20.61
C ASP A 4 -20.02 12.20 21.19
N GLY A 5 -19.95 10.90 20.87
CA GLY A 5 -20.88 9.89 21.32
C GLY A 5 -22.15 9.77 20.46
N THR A 6 -22.26 10.49 19.35
CA THR A 6 -23.39 10.33 18.42
C THR A 6 -23.27 9.07 17.57
N GLU A 7 -24.40 8.38 17.40
CA GLU A 7 -24.55 7.23 16.51
C GLU A 7 -25.13 7.72 15.18
N GLU A 8 -24.38 7.54 14.10
CA GLU A 8 -24.79 7.92 12.75
C GLU A 8 -24.78 6.67 11.87
N GLU A 9 -25.83 6.50 11.07
CA GLU A 9 -25.87 5.46 10.04
C GLU A 9 -24.93 5.85 8.89
N ILE A 10 -23.89 5.06 8.68
CA ILE A 10 -22.89 5.30 7.65
C ILE A 10 -23.01 4.26 6.54
N PRO A 11 -22.97 4.67 5.25
CA PRO A 11 -22.83 3.72 4.17
C PRO A 11 -21.45 3.05 4.22
N VAL A 12 -21.41 1.74 4.00
CA VAL A 12 -20.16 0.96 3.90
C VAL A 12 -20.07 0.40 2.48
N PRO A 13 -19.06 0.79 1.67
CA PRO A 13 -17.95 1.70 1.99
C PRO A 13 -18.36 3.18 2.07
N GLY A 14 -17.61 3.98 2.84
CA GLY A 14 -17.90 5.39 3.08
C GLY A 14 -16.76 6.15 3.77
N ARG A 15 -17.02 7.39 4.16
CA ARG A 15 -16.09 8.23 4.91
C ARG A 15 -16.82 9.00 6.00
N CYS A 16 -16.24 9.01 7.20
CA CYS A 16 -16.67 9.79 8.34
C CYS A 16 -15.67 10.92 8.61
N ASP A 17 -16.11 12.04 9.16
CA ASP A 17 -15.19 13.09 9.61
C ASP A 17 -14.66 12.75 11.00
N VAL A 18 -13.46 12.18 11.06
CA VAL A 18 -12.81 11.74 12.29
C VAL A 18 -11.41 12.34 12.34
N PRO A 19 -11.05 13.08 13.40
CA PRO A 19 -9.71 13.62 13.58
C PRO A 19 -8.64 12.53 13.56
N ALA A 20 -7.45 12.85 13.02
CA ALA A 20 -6.34 11.91 12.98
C ALA A 20 -5.92 11.49 14.39
N GLY A 21 -5.79 10.18 14.61
CA GLY A 21 -5.46 9.57 15.89
C GLY A 21 -6.69 9.17 16.72
N GLU A 22 -7.89 9.63 16.36
CA GLU A 22 -9.12 9.21 17.03
C GLU A 22 -9.64 7.87 16.50
N LEU A 23 -10.45 7.21 17.32
CA LEU A 23 -10.99 5.90 17.03
C LEU A 23 -12.35 6.04 16.33
N LEU A 24 -12.46 5.51 15.12
CA LEU A 24 -13.74 5.30 14.46
C LEU A 24 -14.29 3.93 14.85
N VAL A 25 -15.49 3.92 15.45
CA VAL A 25 -16.17 2.69 15.87
C VAL A 25 -17.39 2.43 14.99
N ILE A 26 -17.34 1.35 14.22
CA ILE A 26 -18.42 0.83 13.39
C ILE A 26 -19.07 -0.32 14.15
N ARG A 27 -20.40 -0.32 14.22
CA ARG A 27 -21.19 -1.37 14.87
C ARG A 27 -22.24 -1.87 13.90
N SER A 28 -22.45 -3.18 13.89
CA SER A 28 -23.54 -3.85 13.19
C SER A 28 -23.96 -5.07 13.98
N VAL A 29 -25.21 -5.49 13.85
CA VAL A 29 -25.67 -6.77 14.41
C VAL A 29 -25.60 -7.83 13.32
N LEU A 30 -25.01 -8.98 13.60
CA LEU A 30 -24.98 -10.09 12.65
C LEU A 30 -26.40 -10.66 12.49
N PRO A 31 -26.80 -11.07 11.26
CA PRO A 31 -28.11 -11.70 11.04
C PRO A 31 -28.34 -12.91 11.95
N GLN A 32 -29.61 -13.20 12.27
CA GLN A 32 -29.97 -14.36 13.09
C GLN A 32 -29.70 -15.70 12.38
N ASP A 33 -29.67 -15.69 11.05
CA ASP A 33 -29.37 -16.82 10.18
C ASP A 33 -27.91 -16.83 9.69
N TYR A 34 -27.03 -16.09 10.37
CA TYR A 34 -25.60 -16.03 10.05
C TYR A 34 -24.95 -17.41 10.06
N LYS A 35 -24.33 -17.80 8.95
CA LYS A 35 -23.63 -19.08 8.77
C LYS A 35 -22.23 -18.94 8.19
N GLU A 36 -21.80 -17.71 7.96
CA GLU A 36 -20.49 -17.43 7.38
C GLU A 36 -19.38 -17.66 8.41
N ASN A 37 -18.17 -17.91 7.92
CA ASN A 37 -17.03 -18.23 8.79
C ASN A 37 -15.98 -17.11 8.89
N THR A 38 -16.12 -16.04 8.09
CA THR A 38 -15.14 -14.97 8.05
C THR A 38 -15.79 -13.62 7.77
N ILE A 39 -15.31 -12.61 8.49
CA ILE A 39 -15.50 -11.19 8.17
C ILE A 39 -14.14 -10.62 7.78
N ALA A 40 -14.07 -9.89 6.67
CA ALA A 40 -12.84 -9.25 6.23
C ALA A 40 -13.07 -7.77 5.93
N ILE A 41 -12.16 -6.91 6.42
CA ILE A 41 -12.16 -5.48 6.11
C ILE A 41 -10.79 -5.09 5.56
N ARG A 42 -10.78 -4.18 4.59
CA ARG A 42 -9.54 -3.56 4.15
C ARG A 42 -9.18 -2.38 5.05
N SER A 43 -8.00 -2.43 5.67
CA SER A 43 -7.37 -1.29 6.32
C SER A 43 -6.73 -0.38 5.26
N SER A 44 -6.90 0.94 5.42
CA SER A 44 -6.23 1.98 4.63
C SER A 44 -5.31 2.80 5.52
N LEU A 45 -4.11 2.31 5.82
CA LEU A 45 -3.21 2.94 6.78
C LEU A 45 -3.80 3.08 8.19
N GLU A 46 -4.49 2.04 8.63
CA GLU A 46 -5.25 1.99 9.88
C GLU A 46 -4.86 0.80 10.75
N ASN A 47 -4.84 1.02 12.06
CA ASN A 47 -4.95 -0.03 13.05
C ASN A 47 -6.40 -0.52 13.07
N VAL A 48 -6.59 -1.85 13.16
CA VAL A 48 -7.92 -2.46 13.14
C VAL A 48 -8.08 -3.38 14.34
N ARG A 49 -9.20 -3.25 15.06
CA ARG A 49 -9.61 -4.21 16.10
C ARG A 49 -11.03 -4.66 15.80
N ILE A 50 -11.25 -5.96 15.78
CA ILE A 50 -12.55 -6.56 15.49
C ILE A 50 -13.03 -7.30 16.73
N TYR A 51 -14.23 -6.95 17.18
CA TYR A 51 -14.91 -7.54 18.31
C TYR A 51 -16.21 -8.18 17.85
N ILE A 52 -16.53 -9.36 18.41
CA ILE A 52 -17.78 -10.09 18.14
C ILE A 52 -18.41 -10.43 19.49
N GLY A 53 -19.64 -9.98 19.75
CA GLY A 53 -20.30 -10.16 21.04
C GLY A 53 -19.54 -9.54 22.22
N GLY A 54 -18.76 -8.48 21.97
CA GLY A 54 -17.90 -7.83 22.97
C GLY A 54 -16.54 -8.47 23.19
N GLU A 55 -16.27 -9.66 22.63
CA GLU A 55 -14.97 -10.33 22.70
C GLU A 55 -14.04 -9.84 21.58
N LEU A 56 -12.80 -9.49 21.91
CA LEU A 56 -11.79 -9.11 20.92
C LEU A 56 -11.30 -10.35 20.17
N ARG A 57 -11.64 -10.45 18.87
CA ARG A 57 -11.31 -11.62 18.05
C ARG A 57 -10.09 -11.41 17.15
N THR A 58 -9.84 -10.18 16.70
CA THR A 58 -8.71 -9.91 15.81
C THR A 58 -8.14 -8.52 16.06
N VAL A 59 -6.82 -8.43 16.08
CA VAL A 59 -6.07 -7.18 16.17
C VAL A 59 -5.08 -7.12 15.02
N TYR A 60 -5.11 -6.01 14.30
CA TYR A 60 -4.08 -5.62 13.36
C TYR A 60 -3.47 -4.30 13.80
N ASP A 61 -2.26 -4.40 14.34
CA ASP A 61 -1.41 -3.26 14.68
C ASP A 61 0.04 -3.65 14.40
N THR A 62 0.74 -2.80 13.65
CA THR A 62 2.13 -3.03 13.29
C THR A 62 3.10 -2.22 14.14
N GLU A 63 2.66 -1.60 15.24
CA GLU A 63 3.53 -0.83 16.14
C GLU A 63 4.83 -1.55 16.52
N ASN A 64 4.75 -2.86 16.83
CA ASN A 64 5.91 -3.66 17.21
C ASN A 64 6.74 -4.20 16.02
N THR A 65 6.23 -4.10 14.79
CA THR A 65 6.85 -4.72 13.60
C THR A 65 7.18 -3.74 12.48
N ARG A 66 6.66 -2.50 12.55
CA ARG A 66 6.96 -1.42 11.61
C ARG A 66 8.30 -0.79 11.99
N PRO A 67 9.21 -0.59 11.02
CA PRO A 67 10.52 -0.02 11.32
C PRO A 67 10.46 1.47 11.67
N PHE A 68 9.52 2.20 11.05
CA PHE A 68 9.36 3.65 11.21
C PHE A 68 7.89 4.05 11.08
N GLY A 69 7.56 5.24 11.57
CA GLY A 69 6.25 5.87 11.40
C GLY A 69 5.19 5.41 12.38
N LYS A 70 3.99 5.99 12.24
CA LYS A 70 2.88 5.79 13.20
C LYS A 70 1.74 4.94 12.68
N ASN A 71 1.60 4.83 11.36
CA ASN A 71 0.49 4.14 10.72
C ASN A 71 0.81 2.68 10.40
N SER A 72 -0.17 1.79 10.56
CA SER A 72 -0.04 0.41 10.10
C SER A 72 -0.25 0.29 8.61
N ALA A 73 0.50 -0.56 7.91
CA ALA A 73 0.36 -0.68 6.46
C ALA A 73 -1.02 -1.20 6.03
N SER A 74 -1.55 -0.68 4.93
CA SER A 74 -2.84 -1.13 4.39
C SER A 74 -2.81 -2.62 4.05
N ARG A 75 -3.82 -3.37 4.50
CA ARG A 75 -4.00 -4.79 4.17
C ARG A 75 -5.43 -5.24 4.43
N TYR A 76 -5.78 -6.46 4.01
CA TYR A 76 -7.02 -7.07 4.47
C TYR A 76 -6.81 -7.71 5.85
N VAL A 77 -7.72 -7.42 6.75
CA VAL A 77 -7.79 -7.97 8.10
C VAL A 77 -8.95 -8.93 8.12
N PHE A 78 -8.64 -10.20 8.35
CA PHE A 78 -9.62 -11.29 8.41
C PHE A 78 -9.88 -11.63 9.87
N CYS A 79 -11.15 -11.68 10.24
CA CYS A 79 -11.62 -12.16 11.53
C CYS A 79 -12.41 -13.43 11.31
N GLU A 80 -12.02 -14.50 12.01
CA GLU A 80 -12.76 -15.75 12.00
C GLU A 80 -14.02 -15.62 12.84
N THR A 81 -15.12 -16.09 12.29
CA THR A 81 -16.47 -16.06 12.86
C THR A 81 -17.13 -17.42 12.64
N SER A 82 -18.30 -17.64 13.23
CA SER A 82 -19.07 -18.86 12.98
C SER A 82 -20.56 -18.60 13.13
N GLY A 83 -21.39 -19.62 12.82
CA GLY A 83 -22.83 -19.53 13.09
C GLY A 83 -23.19 -19.34 14.57
N GLU A 84 -22.27 -19.61 15.50
CA GLU A 84 -22.46 -19.30 16.93
C GLU A 84 -22.45 -17.80 17.23
N ASP A 85 -21.98 -16.99 16.28
CA ASP A 85 -21.95 -15.54 16.38
C ASP A 85 -23.20 -14.86 15.81
N ALA A 86 -24.17 -15.64 15.32
CA ALA A 86 -25.46 -15.14 14.85
C ALA A 86 -26.16 -14.27 15.92
N GLY A 87 -26.70 -13.12 15.49
CA GLY A 87 -27.37 -12.17 16.38
C GLY A 87 -26.46 -11.37 17.33
N LYS A 88 -25.13 -11.62 17.36
CA LYS A 88 -24.20 -10.84 18.18
C LYS A 88 -23.83 -9.52 17.50
N GLU A 89 -23.43 -8.54 18.31
CA GLU A 89 -22.84 -7.29 17.81
C GLU A 89 -21.44 -7.57 17.22
N ALA A 90 -21.24 -7.16 15.97
CA ALA A 90 -19.93 -7.02 15.35
C ALA A 90 -19.49 -5.55 15.46
N ARG A 91 -18.37 -5.33 16.14
CA ARG A 91 -17.78 -4.00 16.32
C ARG A 91 -16.39 -3.95 15.70
N ILE A 92 -16.20 -3.03 14.76
CA ILE A 92 -14.91 -2.80 14.09
C ILE A 92 -14.42 -1.42 14.52
N GLU A 93 -13.23 -1.39 15.10
CA GLU A 93 -12.55 -0.17 15.50
C GLU A 93 -11.41 0.10 14.51
N LEU A 94 -11.42 1.29 13.91
CA LEU A 94 -10.43 1.78 12.95
C LEU A 94 -9.74 3.00 13.54
N GLN A 95 -8.41 3.04 13.49
CA GLN A 95 -7.63 4.18 13.93
C GLN A 95 -6.52 4.48 12.92
N SER A 96 -6.53 5.68 12.36
CA SER A 96 -5.44 6.19 11.52
C SER A 96 -4.83 7.44 12.14
N PHE A 97 -3.51 7.56 12.10
CA PHE A 97 -2.79 8.75 12.56
C PHE A 97 -2.53 9.76 11.43
N THR A 98 -3.13 9.56 10.25
CA THR A 98 -3.05 10.50 9.13
C THR A 98 -4.43 11.01 8.74
N HIS A 99 -4.55 12.34 8.62
CA HIS A 99 -5.81 13.00 8.27
C HIS A 99 -6.38 12.54 6.91
N LYS A 100 -5.53 12.09 5.99
CA LYS A 100 -5.95 11.63 4.66
C LYS A 100 -6.77 10.34 4.73
N TYR A 101 -6.45 9.46 5.68
CA TYR A 101 -7.10 8.16 5.82
C TYR A 101 -7.92 8.02 7.09
N SER A 102 -7.84 8.99 7.99
CA SER A 102 -8.75 9.05 9.14
C SER A 102 -10.21 9.09 8.66
N GLY A 103 -11.01 8.21 9.26
CA GLY A 103 -12.43 8.08 8.95
C GLY A 103 -12.77 7.33 7.66
N VAL A 104 -11.81 6.71 6.96
CA VAL A 104 -12.07 5.97 5.71
C VAL A 104 -12.55 4.56 6.01
N VAL A 105 -13.78 4.23 5.60
CA VAL A 105 -14.33 2.88 5.77
C VAL A 105 -14.38 2.17 4.42
N ASN A 106 -13.54 1.15 4.25
CA ASN A 106 -13.59 0.30 3.05
C ASN A 106 -14.71 -0.74 3.15
N THR A 107 -14.97 -1.42 2.02
CA THR A 107 -15.92 -2.53 1.94
C THR A 107 -15.56 -3.63 2.96
N VAL A 108 -16.59 -4.05 3.70
CA VAL A 108 -16.55 -5.23 4.56
C VAL A 108 -17.10 -6.41 3.77
N TYR A 109 -16.33 -7.49 3.73
CA TYR A 109 -16.70 -8.75 3.12
C TYR A 109 -17.13 -9.72 4.22
N CYS A 110 -18.15 -10.50 3.94
CA CYS A 110 -18.65 -11.54 4.81
C CYS A 110 -18.90 -12.79 3.96
N GLY A 111 -18.33 -13.93 4.35
CA GLY A 111 -18.39 -15.14 3.55
C GLY A 111 -17.36 -16.17 3.97
N ASP A 112 -17.17 -17.19 3.14
CA ASP A 112 -16.05 -18.12 3.27
C ASP A 112 -14.71 -17.43 2.99
N LYS A 113 -13.70 -17.72 3.81
CA LYS A 113 -12.34 -17.16 3.66
C LYS A 113 -11.76 -17.41 2.27
N LEU A 114 -11.95 -18.60 1.71
CA LEU A 114 -11.42 -18.97 0.39
C LEU A 114 -12.16 -18.23 -0.71
N ASP A 115 -13.47 -18.06 -0.60
CA ASP A 115 -14.26 -17.31 -1.57
C ASP A 115 -13.89 -15.83 -1.60
N ILE A 116 -13.69 -15.23 -0.41
CA ILE A 116 -13.19 -13.85 -0.28
C ILE A 116 -11.81 -13.71 -0.94
N TRP A 117 -10.92 -14.68 -0.71
CA TRP A 117 -9.61 -14.71 -1.37
C TRP A 117 -9.72 -14.89 -2.88
N ALA A 118 -10.53 -15.83 -3.35
CA ALA A 118 -10.76 -16.12 -4.76
C ALA A 118 -11.29 -14.88 -5.49
N TYR A 119 -12.21 -14.13 -4.86
CA TYR A 119 -12.69 -12.85 -5.35
C TYR A 119 -11.56 -11.82 -5.48
N MET A 120 -10.74 -11.65 -4.43
CA MET A 120 -9.59 -10.73 -4.48
C MET A 120 -8.59 -11.14 -5.58
N PHE A 121 -8.29 -12.42 -5.70
CA PHE A 121 -7.45 -12.94 -6.77
C PHE A 121 -8.05 -12.61 -8.13
N HIS A 122 -9.32 -12.92 -8.36
CA HIS A 122 -9.99 -12.65 -9.63
C HIS A 122 -9.92 -11.16 -10.02
N CYS A 123 -10.10 -10.24 -9.07
CA CYS A 123 -10.03 -8.80 -9.32
C CYS A 123 -8.60 -8.28 -9.61
N TYR A 124 -7.57 -8.80 -8.93
CA TYR A 124 -6.23 -8.20 -8.94
C TYR A 124 -5.15 -9.07 -9.60
N PHE A 125 -5.48 -10.29 -10.02
CA PHE A 125 -4.55 -11.23 -10.62
C PHE A 125 -3.94 -10.68 -11.91
N MET A 126 -4.75 -10.10 -12.80
CA MET A 126 -4.25 -9.57 -14.08
C MET A 126 -3.23 -8.44 -13.89
N VAL A 127 -3.48 -7.52 -12.97
CA VAL A 127 -2.54 -6.43 -12.65
C VAL A 127 -1.23 -6.99 -12.10
N THR A 128 -1.32 -7.98 -11.22
CA THR A 128 -0.15 -8.64 -10.63
C THR A 128 0.65 -9.41 -11.69
N LEU A 129 -0.04 -10.09 -12.62
CA LEU A 129 0.59 -10.79 -13.73
C LEU A 129 1.33 -9.83 -14.68
N ILE A 130 0.72 -8.70 -15.03
CA ILE A 130 1.36 -7.66 -15.84
C ILE A 130 2.62 -7.14 -15.15
N ALA A 131 2.55 -6.87 -13.83
CA ALA A 131 3.70 -6.41 -13.07
C ALA A 131 4.83 -7.45 -13.05
N CYS A 132 4.52 -8.74 -12.89
CA CYS A 132 5.51 -9.82 -12.98
C CYS A 132 6.16 -9.91 -14.37
N THR A 133 5.37 -9.81 -15.44
CA THR A 133 5.89 -9.81 -16.82
C THR A 133 6.76 -8.59 -17.08
N MET A 134 6.36 -7.41 -16.59
CA MET A 134 7.13 -6.17 -16.70
C MET A 134 8.46 -6.27 -15.94
N LEU A 135 8.46 -6.88 -14.74
CA LEU A 135 9.67 -7.13 -13.96
C LEU A 135 10.63 -8.05 -14.71
N PHE A 136 10.10 -9.16 -15.26
CA PHE A 136 10.88 -10.11 -16.04
C PHE A 136 11.47 -9.46 -17.30
N ALA A 137 10.65 -8.72 -18.05
CA ALA A 137 11.10 -8.02 -19.24
C ALA A 137 12.17 -6.96 -18.92
N GLY A 138 12.00 -6.19 -17.83
CA GLY A 138 12.99 -5.23 -17.37
C GLY A 138 14.33 -5.88 -17.01
N LEU A 139 14.29 -7.04 -16.35
CA LEU A 139 15.49 -7.83 -16.04
C LEU A 139 16.20 -8.32 -17.31
N VAL A 140 15.44 -8.83 -18.28
CA VAL A 140 15.98 -9.27 -19.58
C VAL A 140 16.64 -8.11 -20.32
N VAL A 141 16.00 -6.94 -20.35
CA VAL A 141 16.56 -5.72 -20.97
C VAL A 141 17.86 -5.30 -20.29
N LEU A 142 17.93 -5.33 -18.95
CA LEU A 142 19.17 -5.03 -18.23
C LEU A 142 20.29 -6.02 -18.56
N ILE A 143 19.99 -7.33 -18.61
CA ILE A 143 20.99 -8.35 -18.95
C ILE A 143 21.51 -8.12 -20.37
N ILE A 144 20.62 -7.84 -21.34
CA ILE A 144 21.02 -7.54 -22.72
C ILE A 144 21.89 -6.28 -22.76
N SER A 145 21.49 -5.23 -22.03
CA SER A 145 22.27 -3.98 -21.96
C SER A 145 23.68 -4.23 -21.40
N LEU A 146 23.80 -5.03 -20.35
CA LEU A 146 25.09 -5.41 -19.76
C LEU A 146 25.96 -6.20 -20.75
N VAL A 147 25.37 -7.15 -21.47
CA VAL A 147 26.09 -7.93 -22.49
C VAL A 147 26.58 -7.02 -23.63
N LEU A 148 25.74 -6.10 -24.09
CA LEU A 148 26.11 -5.15 -25.14
C LEU A 148 27.22 -4.19 -24.70
N ASP A 149 27.18 -3.70 -23.46
CA ASP A 149 28.23 -2.85 -22.90
C ASP A 149 29.58 -3.59 -22.85
N ILE A 150 29.58 -4.87 -22.46
CA ILE A 150 30.80 -5.71 -22.43
C ILE A 150 31.33 -5.99 -23.84
N VAL A 151 30.46 -6.36 -24.78
CA VAL A 151 30.85 -6.79 -26.14
C VAL A 151 31.29 -5.60 -27.01
N TYR A 152 30.54 -4.50 -26.95
CA TYR A 152 30.74 -3.35 -27.83
C TYR A 152 31.42 -2.16 -27.14
N LYS A 153 31.77 -2.26 -25.85
CA LYS A 153 32.41 -1.19 -25.04
C LYS A 153 31.71 0.16 -25.17
N THR A 154 30.40 0.13 -25.38
CA THR A 154 29.58 1.31 -25.61
C THR A 154 28.39 1.24 -24.66
N ARG A 155 28.19 2.30 -23.86
CA ARG A 155 27.03 2.37 -22.98
C ARG A 155 25.76 2.57 -23.80
N PHE A 156 24.81 1.66 -23.66
CA PHE A 156 23.52 1.72 -24.34
C PHE A 156 22.45 2.33 -23.42
N ASP A 157 21.58 3.15 -24.01
CA ASP A 157 20.43 3.78 -23.34
C ASP A 157 19.39 2.77 -22.82
N LEU A 158 19.51 1.51 -23.25
CA LEU A 158 18.67 0.39 -22.84
C LEU A 158 18.79 0.08 -21.33
N GLU A 159 19.92 0.44 -20.69
CA GLU A 159 20.10 0.25 -19.25
C GLU A 159 19.08 1.07 -18.45
N TYR A 160 18.91 2.35 -18.79
CA TYR A 160 17.96 3.24 -18.10
C TYR A 160 16.52 2.76 -18.31
N LEU A 161 16.21 2.27 -19.52
CA LEU A 161 14.90 1.69 -19.82
C LEU A 161 14.62 0.44 -18.94
N GLY A 162 15.60 -0.46 -18.80
CA GLY A 162 15.49 -1.62 -17.93
C GLY A 162 15.24 -1.25 -16.47
N TRP A 163 15.95 -0.25 -15.95
CA TRP A 163 15.72 0.28 -14.60
C TRP A 163 14.33 0.89 -14.44
N CYS A 164 13.83 1.65 -15.41
CA CYS A 164 12.46 2.18 -15.38
C CYS A 164 11.42 1.05 -15.31
N MET A 165 11.61 -0.02 -16.09
CA MET A 165 10.70 -1.17 -16.08
C MET A 165 10.71 -1.90 -14.74
N ILE A 166 11.88 -2.09 -14.14
CA ILE A 166 12.01 -2.75 -12.83
C ILE A 166 11.37 -1.90 -11.73
N LEU A 167 11.68 -0.60 -11.66
CA LEU A 167 11.09 0.29 -10.65
C LEU A 167 9.56 0.36 -10.80
N GLY A 168 9.05 0.51 -12.02
CA GLY A 168 7.61 0.50 -12.27
C GLY A 168 6.95 -0.81 -11.85
N ALA A 169 7.57 -1.95 -12.14
CA ALA A 169 7.04 -3.26 -11.76
C ALA A 169 7.06 -3.48 -10.23
N VAL A 170 8.15 -3.13 -9.55
CA VAL A 170 8.25 -3.23 -8.09
C VAL A 170 7.19 -2.34 -7.42
N TRP A 171 6.99 -1.13 -7.93
CA TRP A 171 5.92 -0.25 -7.46
C TRP A 171 4.53 -0.87 -7.65
N MET A 172 4.22 -1.39 -8.84
CA MET A 172 2.93 -2.05 -9.13
C MET A 172 2.68 -3.25 -8.21
N LEU A 173 3.72 -4.06 -7.95
CA LEU A 173 3.63 -5.19 -7.00
C LEU A 173 3.45 -4.72 -5.56
N GLY A 174 4.12 -3.62 -5.17
CA GLY A 174 4.01 -3.01 -3.84
C GLY A 174 2.64 -2.42 -3.53
N GLU A 175 1.95 -1.84 -4.52
CA GLU A 175 0.59 -1.31 -4.38
C GLU A 175 -0.52 -2.36 -4.57
N SER A 176 -0.18 -3.54 -5.09
CA SER A 176 -1.14 -4.61 -5.31
C SER A 176 -1.83 -5.02 -4.01
N LYS A 177 -3.14 -5.28 -4.09
CA LYS A 177 -3.93 -5.77 -2.96
C LYS A 177 -3.59 -7.20 -2.56
N LEU A 178 -2.91 -7.93 -3.44
CA LEU A 178 -2.39 -9.26 -3.20
C LEU A 178 -1.01 -9.26 -2.51
N ARG A 179 -0.44 -8.08 -2.20
CA ARG A 179 0.90 -7.95 -1.62
C ARG A 179 1.13 -8.74 -0.33
N GLN A 180 0.08 -8.88 0.49
CA GLN A 180 0.14 -9.61 1.76
C GLN A 180 0.35 -11.13 1.59
N LEU A 181 0.18 -11.66 0.37
CA LEU A 181 0.50 -13.07 0.06
C LEU A 181 1.99 -13.28 -0.20
N PHE A 182 2.66 -12.27 -0.77
CA PHE A 182 4.06 -12.36 -1.17
C PHE A 182 5.01 -11.97 -0.04
N VAL A 183 4.59 -11.02 0.81
CA VAL A 183 5.44 -10.48 1.89
C VAL A 183 4.69 -10.49 3.21
N SER A 184 5.27 -11.16 4.21
CA SER A 184 4.73 -11.26 5.57
C SER A 184 4.66 -9.90 6.27
N ASN A 185 5.66 -9.03 6.07
CA ASN A 185 5.69 -7.68 6.65
C ASN A 185 5.21 -6.63 5.63
N ALA A 186 3.92 -6.32 5.69
CA ALA A 186 3.30 -5.31 4.84
C ALA A 186 3.89 -3.90 5.02
N SER A 187 4.41 -3.57 6.21
CA SER A 187 5.00 -2.27 6.52
C SER A 187 6.32 -2.03 5.80
N ILE A 188 7.19 -3.04 5.73
CA ILE A 188 8.44 -2.95 4.96
C ILE A 188 8.13 -2.77 3.48
N LEU A 189 7.20 -3.54 2.94
CA LEU A 189 6.84 -3.45 1.53
C LEU A 189 6.22 -2.10 1.18
N SER A 190 5.38 -1.55 2.06
CA SER A 190 4.83 -0.20 1.89
C SER A 190 5.93 0.86 1.85
N ASN A 191 6.95 0.78 2.71
CA ASN A 191 8.08 1.71 2.70
C ASN A 191 8.93 1.56 1.42
N MET A 192 9.16 0.33 0.97
CA MET A 192 9.84 0.06 -0.30
C MET A 192 9.10 0.68 -1.49
N CYS A 193 7.77 0.60 -1.48
CA CYS A 193 6.93 1.26 -2.49
C CYS A 193 7.18 2.78 -2.54
N PHE A 194 7.22 3.46 -1.39
CA PHE A 194 7.53 4.90 -1.33
C PHE A 194 8.93 5.23 -1.85
N PHE A 195 9.96 4.45 -1.49
CA PHE A 195 11.31 4.66 -2.01
C PHE A 195 11.37 4.51 -3.52
N VAL A 196 10.70 3.49 -4.07
CA VAL A 196 10.63 3.27 -5.52
C VAL A 196 9.97 4.44 -6.23
N VAL A 197 8.85 4.97 -5.70
CA VAL A 197 8.20 6.16 -6.28
C VAL A 197 9.11 7.38 -6.27
N MET A 198 9.84 7.60 -5.17
CA MET A 198 10.76 8.73 -5.05
C MET A 198 11.95 8.63 -6.00
N ILE A 199 12.45 7.42 -6.28
CA ILE A 199 13.61 7.19 -7.14
C ILE A 199 13.21 7.06 -8.62
N CYS A 200 11.99 6.64 -8.92
CA CYS A 200 11.48 6.39 -10.29
C CYS A 200 11.75 7.52 -11.30
N PRO A 201 11.64 8.82 -10.96
CA PRO A 201 11.93 9.89 -11.90
C PRO A 201 13.39 9.90 -12.39
N ILE A 202 14.35 9.43 -11.59
CA ILE A 202 15.79 9.52 -11.92
C ILE A 202 16.14 8.77 -13.21
N PRO A 203 15.89 7.46 -13.36
CA PRO A 203 16.21 6.75 -14.60
C PRO A 203 15.37 7.24 -15.79
N ILE A 204 14.15 7.75 -15.57
CA ILE A 204 13.31 8.32 -16.63
C ILE A 204 13.96 9.59 -17.18
N LEU A 205 14.45 10.47 -16.30
CA LEU A 205 15.11 11.72 -16.70
C LEU A 205 16.41 11.41 -17.48
N PHE A 206 17.22 10.46 -17.02
CA PHE A 206 18.41 10.02 -17.77
C PHE A 206 18.07 9.42 -19.14
N TYR A 207 17.02 8.60 -19.21
CA TYR A 207 16.57 8.03 -20.48
C TYR A 207 16.16 9.13 -21.48
N ILE A 208 15.37 10.12 -21.02
CA ILE A 208 14.93 11.23 -21.88
C ILE A 208 16.10 12.11 -22.30
N ASP A 209 17.03 12.44 -21.39
CA ASP A 209 18.22 13.23 -21.73
C ASP A 209 19.08 12.54 -22.81
N SER A 210 19.22 11.21 -22.71
CA SER A 210 19.98 10.44 -23.70
C SER A 210 19.31 10.40 -25.07
N VAL A 211 18.00 10.13 -25.10
CA VAL A 211 17.21 10.17 -26.35
C VAL A 211 17.24 11.56 -27.00
N GLN A 212 17.30 12.62 -26.21
CA GLN A 212 17.40 14.00 -26.68
C GLN A 212 18.83 14.49 -26.97
N GLN A 213 19.83 13.60 -26.88
CA GLN A 213 21.24 13.91 -27.11
C GLN A 213 21.74 15.11 -26.27
N GLY A 214 21.24 15.26 -25.05
CA GLY A 214 21.70 16.28 -24.11
C GLY A 214 21.18 17.71 -24.37
N ARG A 215 20.18 17.90 -25.24
CA ARG A 215 19.67 19.23 -25.63
C ARG A 215 19.24 20.11 -24.44
N TYR A 216 18.67 19.51 -23.40
CA TYR A 216 18.18 20.22 -22.21
C TYR A 216 18.84 19.73 -20.91
N ARG A 217 20.07 19.21 -20.99
CA ARG A 217 20.76 18.52 -19.89
C ARG A 217 20.82 19.31 -18.57
N LYS A 218 20.91 20.64 -18.63
CA LYS A 218 20.87 21.50 -17.43
C LYS A 218 19.54 21.41 -16.68
N VAL A 219 18.41 21.35 -17.40
CA VAL A 219 17.08 21.23 -16.80
C VAL A 219 16.89 19.84 -16.19
N TYR A 220 17.30 18.79 -16.90
CA TYR A 220 17.24 17.42 -16.40
C TYR A 220 18.12 17.21 -15.15
N HIS A 221 19.34 17.75 -15.12
CA HIS A 221 20.18 17.70 -13.92
C HIS A 221 19.59 18.46 -12.72
N VAL A 222 18.92 19.60 -12.94
CA VAL A 222 18.24 20.31 -11.84
C VAL A 222 17.07 19.47 -11.32
N ALA A 223 16.30 18.83 -12.20
CA ALA A 223 15.21 17.93 -11.81
C ALA A 223 15.73 16.70 -11.03
N GLU A 224 16.79 16.05 -11.51
CA GLU A 224 17.45 14.93 -10.83
C GLU A 224 17.95 15.33 -9.44
N CYS A 225 18.63 16.48 -9.33
CA CYS A 225 19.11 16.99 -8.04
C CYS A 225 17.95 17.25 -7.08
N THR A 226 16.86 17.84 -7.58
CA THR A 226 15.65 18.09 -6.78
C THR A 226 15.03 16.78 -6.28
N THR A 227 14.95 15.75 -7.14
CA THR A 227 14.48 14.41 -6.76
C THR A 227 15.38 13.77 -5.71
N CYS A 228 16.71 13.85 -5.86
CA CYS A 228 17.67 13.33 -4.88
C CYS A 228 17.56 14.05 -3.53
N VAL A 229 17.45 15.38 -3.53
CA VAL A 229 17.26 16.17 -2.31
C VAL A 229 15.94 15.80 -1.64
N ASN A 230 14.84 15.67 -2.40
CA ASN A 230 13.54 15.24 -1.88
C ASN A 230 13.65 13.85 -1.23
N PHE A 231 14.27 12.89 -1.91
CA PHE A 231 14.49 11.54 -1.38
C PHE A 231 15.26 11.56 -0.05
N VAL A 232 16.36 12.31 0.03
CA VAL A 232 17.18 12.40 1.25
C VAL A 232 16.39 13.06 2.39
N LEU A 233 15.71 14.19 2.12
CA LEU A 233 14.91 14.90 3.11
C LEU A 233 13.76 14.04 3.63
N CYS A 234 12.99 13.41 2.74
CA CYS A 234 11.88 12.54 3.11
C CYS A 234 12.35 11.32 3.92
N THR A 235 13.47 10.72 3.52
CA THR A 235 14.05 9.59 4.25
C THR A 235 14.52 10.03 5.64
N ALA A 236 15.18 11.19 5.75
CA ALA A 236 15.61 11.73 7.04
C ALA A 236 14.42 12.03 7.95
N LEU A 237 13.35 12.65 7.44
CA LEU A 237 12.14 12.93 8.20
C LEU A 237 11.45 11.66 8.72
N GLN A 238 11.40 10.60 7.90
CA GLN A 238 10.83 9.31 8.29
C GLN A 238 11.67 8.61 9.37
N VAL A 239 13.00 8.58 9.19
CA VAL A 239 13.92 7.93 10.14
C VAL A 239 13.94 8.67 11.48
N LEU A 240 13.85 10.01 11.46
CA LEU A 240 13.74 10.84 12.66
C LEU A 240 12.32 10.83 13.27
N ASN A 241 11.37 10.12 12.65
CA ASN A 241 9.98 10.01 13.08
C ASN A 241 9.26 11.38 13.23
N ILE A 242 9.71 12.37 12.46
CA ILE A 242 9.16 13.74 12.43
C ILE A 242 7.93 13.78 11.52
N ALA A 243 8.03 13.17 10.33
CA ALA A 243 6.95 13.09 9.36
C ALA A 243 6.99 11.75 8.61
N ASP A 244 5.82 11.15 8.41
CA ASP A 244 5.67 9.95 7.59
C ASP A 244 5.78 10.28 6.08
N PHE A 245 6.23 9.32 5.27
CA PHE A 245 6.39 9.46 3.81
C PHE A 245 5.14 9.98 3.09
N ILE A 246 3.95 9.72 3.65
CA ILE A 246 2.68 10.22 3.12
C ILE A 246 2.58 11.75 3.09
N PHE A 247 3.29 12.44 3.98
CA PHE A 247 3.31 13.90 4.05
C PHE A 247 4.37 14.51 3.13
N CYS A 248 5.24 13.68 2.55
CA CYS A 248 6.23 14.18 1.61
C CYS A 248 5.57 14.55 0.28
N PRO A 249 5.86 15.76 -0.24
CA PRO A 249 5.39 16.15 -1.57
C PRO A 249 6.04 15.21 -2.58
N THR A 250 5.25 14.26 -3.06
CA THR A 250 5.64 13.32 -4.12
C THR A 250 4.80 13.52 -5.37
N TRP A 251 4.14 14.68 -5.47
CA TRP A 251 3.51 15.24 -6.67
C TRP A 251 3.62 16.76 -6.62
#